data_AF-A0A2E6Y8F6-F1
#
_entry.id   AF-A0A2E6Y8F6-F1
#
_cell.length_a   1.000
_cell.length_b   1.000
_cell.length_c   1.000
_cell.angle_alpha   90.00
_cell.angle_beta   90.00
_cell.angle_gamma   90.00
#
_symmetry.space_group_name_H-M   'P 1'
#
loop_
_entity.id
_entity.type
_entity.pdbx_description
1 polymer ?
#
loop_
_entity_poly.entity_id
_entity_poly.type
_entity_poly.pdbx_seq_one_letter_code
_entity_poly.pdbx_strand_id
1 'polypeptide(L)'
;MRPVNTIVIHCSATPEGRPVSVETIRRWHLDRGWRDIGYHYVIDLDGNVHEGRPIGQIGAHVRGHNTGTIGICYVGGVTNDGRLAPKDTRTPAQVEALRSLVAELAETYPGIMTVKGHRDFPRVAKACPCFDAQPELQPVVAAVRAGRLAPRSRPEPADPIEPAFPPDPEPNAGKSLLQSKTNLSAIGAFVTSVVTALTSLETWVAALVIVIAAGFAFWIIRERMQKARELGV
;
A
#
# COMPACT_ATOMS: atom_id res chain seq x y z
N MET A 1 -1.77 24.92 12.90
CA MET A 1 -2.32 23.93 11.94
C MET A 1 -1.54 24.05 10.63
N ARG A 2 -1.10 22.94 10.00
CA ARG A 2 -0.31 23.03 8.75
C ARG A 2 -1.21 23.44 7.57
N PRO A 3 -0.71 24.19 6.57
CA PRO A 3 -1.49 24.52 5.39
C PRO A 3 -1.78 23.26 4.57
N VAL A 4 -3.03 23.12 4.13
CA VAL A 4 -3.51 22.06 3.23
C VAL A 4 -4.36 22.69 2.14
N ASN A 5 -4.19 22.21 0.91
CA ASN A 5 -4.87 22.76 -0.26
C ASN A 5 -5.49 21.70 -1.18
N THR A 6 -5.12 20.43 -1.00
CA THR A 6 -5.53 19.36 -1.90
C THR A 6 -5.89 18.10 -1.13
N ILE A 7 -7.04 17.50 -1.45
CA ILE A 7 -7.40 16.14 -1.00
C ILE A 7 -6.95 15.16 -2.08
N VAL A 8 -6.33 14.05 -1.67
CA VAL A 8 -5.87 12.99 -2.58
C VAL A 8 -6.56 11.68 -2.27
N ILE A 9 -7.25 11.11 -3.26
CA ILE A 9 -7.98 9.86 -3.12
C ILE A 9 -7.13 8.67 -3.55
N HIS A 10 -7.15 7.64 -2.71
CA HIS A 10 -6.44 6.37 -2.89
C HIS A 10 -7.37 5.18 -2.73
N CYS A 11 -6.92 4.05 -3.25
CA CYS A 11 -7.43 2.72 -2.90
C CYS A 11 -6.28 1.92 -2.25
N SER A 12 -6.63 0.97 -1.38
CA SER A 12 -5.65 0.10 -0.72
C SER A 12 -5.09 -1.01 -1.63
N ALA A 13 -5.66 -1.16 -2.84
CA ALA A 13 -5.35 -2.22 -3.80
C ALA A 13 -5.59 -3.62 -3.22
N THR A 14 -6.67 -3.76 -2.44
CA THR A 14 -7.10 -5.04 -1.86
C THR A 14 -8.26 -5.62 -2.67
N PRO A 15 -8.41 -6.96 -2.74
CA PRO A 15 -9.53 -7.59 -3.43
C PRO A 15 -10.88 -7.02 -3.02
N GLU A 16 -11.77 -6.85 -4.00
CA GLU A 16 -13.17 -6.47 -3.81
C GLU A 16 -13.83 -7.32 -2.71
N GLY A 17 -14.51 -6.64 -1.77
CA GLY A 17 -15.21 -7.28 -0.67
C GLY A 17 -14.31 -7.86 0.42
N ARG A 18 -12.98 -7.75 0.33
CA ARG A 18 -12.09 -8.21 1.40
C ARG A 18 -12.01 -7.16 2.51
N PRO A 19 -12.48 -7.46 3.74
CA PRO A 19 -12.39 -6.54 4.86
C PRO A 19 -10.91 -6.35 5.25
N VAL A 20 -10.48 -5.09 5.40
CA VAL A 20 -9.14 -4.69 5.85
C VAL A 20 -9.26 -3.52 6.83
N SER A 21 -8.63 -3.64 8.00
CA SER A 21 -8.66 -2.59 9.02
C SER A 21 -7.59 -1.51 8.78
N VAL A 22 -7.76 -0.33 9.37
CA VAL A 22 -6.74 0.73 9.39
C VAL A 22 -5.42 0.26 10.01
N GLU A 23 -5.49 -0.61 11.03
CA GLU A 23 -4.31 -1.15 11.71
C GLU A 23 -3.56 -2.16 10.83
N THR A 24 -4.28 -2.96 10.05
CA THR A 24 -3.67 -3.85 9.06
C THR A 24 -2.91 -3.03 8.01
N ILE A 25 -3.48 -1.93 7.50
CA ILE A 25 -2.80 -1.04 6.54
C ILE A 25 -1.61 -0.33 7.19
N ARG A 26 -1.72 0.08 8.46
CA ARG A 26 -0.60 0.64 9.23
C ARG A 26 0.54 -0.36 9.33
N ARG A 27 0.27 -1.60 9.71
CA ARG A 27 1.25 -2.70 9.77
C ARG A 27 1.97 -2.90 8.43
N TRP A 28 1.24 -2.96 7.31
CA TRP A 28 1.85 -3.06 5.99
C TRP A 28 2.82 -1.92 5.65
N HIS A 29 2.58 -0.71 6.15
CA HIS A 29 3.49 0.41 5.97
C HIS A 29 4.69 0.35 6.93
N LEU A 30 4.49 -0.05 8.18
CA LEU A 30 5.57 -0.27 9.15
C LEU A 30 6.54 -1.36 8.67
N ASP A 31 6.03 -2.46 8.11
CA ASP A 31 6.83 -3.54 7.53
C ASP A 31 7.68 -3.06 6.32
N ARG A 32 7.26 -1.97 5.67
CA ARG A 32 8.02 -1.29 4.59
C ARG A 32 9.03 -0.27 5.12
N GLY A 33 9.21 -0.19 6.44
CA GLY A 33 10.12 0.74 7.11
C GLY A 33 9.58 2.17 7.22
N TRP A 34 8.26 2.37 7.07
CA TRP A 34 7.67 3.69 7.28
C TRP A 34 7.47 3.94 8.78
N ARG A 35 7.44 5.21 9.18
CA ARG A 35 7.19 5.58 10.58
C ARG A 35 5.74 5.30 11.04
N ASP A 36 4.80 5.32 10.11
CA ASP A 36 3.36 5.17 10.34
C ASP A 36 2.65 4.94 9.00
N ILE A 37 1.35 4.67 9.03
CA ILE A 37 0.46 4.65 7.86
C ILE A 37 0.63 5.93 7.02
N GLY A 38 0.61 5.78 5.69
CA GLY A 38 0.82 6.92 4.78
C GLY A 38 -0.38 7.83 4.59
N TYR A 39 -1.59 7.37 4.92
CA TYR A 39 -2.87 8.07 4.72
C TYR A 39 -3.35 8.74 6.01
N HIS A 40 -4.14 9.81 5.90
CA HIS A 40 -4.75 10.46 7.06
C HIS A 40 -6.08 9.83 7.44
N TYR A 41 -6.82 9.32 6.44
CA TYR A 41 -8.08 8.62 6.66
C TYR A 41 -8.14 7.31 5.86
N VAL A 42 -8.79 6.32 6.43
CA VAL A 42 -9.14 5.05 5.78
C VAL A 42 -10.65 4.86 5.86
N ILE A 43 -11.30 4.47 4.76
CA ILE A 43 -12.72 4.14 4.72
C ILE A 43 -12.87 2.62 4.51
N ASP A 44 -13.44 1.93 5.49
CA ASP A 44 -13.68 0.48 5.40
C ASP A 44 -14.87 0.15 4.47
N LEU A 45 -15.20 -1.14 4.32
CA LEU A 45 -16.25 -1.58 3.39
C LEU A 45 -17.65 -1.11 3.80
N ASP A 46 -17.87 -0.90 5.10
CA ASP A 46 -19.15 -0.47 5.68
C ASP A 46 -19.30 1.05 5.68
N GLY A 47 -18.28 1.78 5.20
CA GLY A 47 -18.27 3.24 5.13
C GLY A 47 -17.81 3.92 6.41
N ASN A 48 -17.29 3.20 7.40
CA ASN A 48 -16.73 3.85 8.58
C ASN A 48 -15.41 4.53 8.23
N VAL A 49 -15.24 5.75 8.73
CA VAL A 49 -14.04 6.55 8.53
C VAL A 49 -13.13 6.40 9.74
N HIS A 50 -11.95 5.84 9.50
CA HIS A 50 -10.92 5.60 10.50
C HIS A 50 -9.78 6.61 10.35
N GLU A 51 -9.32 7.17 11.46
CA GLU A 51 -8.14 8.04 11.47
C GLU A 51 -6.85 7.22 11.33
N GLY A 52 -6.01 7.64 10.40
CA GLY A 52 -4.68 7.10 10.15
C GLY A 52 -3.61 7.98 10.78
N ARG A 53 -2.78 8.59 9.92
CA ARG A 53 -1.77 9.55 10.34
C ARG A 53 -2.44 10.88 10.72
N PRO A 54 -2.07 11.53 11.84
CA PRO A 54 -2.63 12.82 12.21
C PRO A 54 -2.44 13.87 11.11
N ILE A 55 -3.48 14.66 10.80
CA ILE A 55 -3.40 15.73 9.77
C ILE A 55 -2.30 16.75 10.08
N GLY A 56 -1.97 16.97 11.36
CA GLY A 56 -0.85 17.82 11.75
C GLY A 56 0.51 17.38 11.18
N GLN A 57 0.65 16.12 10.78
CA GLN A 57 1.84 15.57 10.17
C GLN A 57 1.68 15.46 8.64
N ILE A 58 2.81 15.50 7.93
CA ILE A 58 2.85 15.26 6.48
C ILE A 58 2.63 13.77 6.22
N GLY A 59 1.74 13.44 5.28
CA GLY A 59 1.46 12.08 4.82
C GLY A 59 2.64 11.41 4.07
N ALA A 60 2.45 10.15 3.71
CA ALA A 60 3.38 9.39 2.86
C ALA A 60 2.60 8.60 1.80
N HIS A 61 1.78 9.29 1.01
CA HIS A 61 0.83 8.66 0.10
C HIS A 61 1.05 9.01 -1.39
N VAL A 62 1.70 10.13 -1.72
CA VAL A 62 2.16 10.44 -3.09
C VAL A 62 3.60 10.94 -3.03
N ARG A 63 4.54 10.18 -3.61
CA ARG A 63 5.97 10.55 -3.62
C ARG A 63 6.15 11.93 -4.29
N GLY A 64 6.82 12.85 -3.60
CA GLY A 64 7.06 14.21 -4.09
C GLY A 64 5.88 15.19 -3.96
N HIS A 65 4.72 14.74 -3.47
CA HIS A 65 3.49 15.56 -3.43
C HIS A 65 2.73 15.45 -2.10
N ASN A 66 3.38 15.03 -1.01
CA ASN A 66 2.76 14.89 0.32
C ASN A 66 2.55 16.24 1.04
N THR A 67 3.33 17.27 0.71
CA THR A 67 3.20 18.59 1.33
C THR A 67 1.91 19.26 0.86
N GLY A 68 1.15 19.83 1.79
CA GLY A 68 -0.12 20.51 1.47
C GLY A 68 -1.28 19.57 1.13
N THR A 69 -1.10 18.24 1.23
CA THR A 69 -2.13 17.27 0.87
C THR A 69 -2.71 16.51 2.07
N ILE A 70 -3.97 16.08 1.94
CA ILE A 70 -4.63 15.10 2.81
C ILE A 70 -4.97 13.87 1.98
N GLY A 71 -4.29 12.74 2.23
CA GLY A 71 -4.62 11.45 1.64
C GLY A 71 -5.77 10.71 2.35
N ILE A 72 -6.78 10.31 1.58
CA ILE A 72 -7.90 9.44 1.98
C ILE A 72 -7.79 8.12 1.20
N CYS A 73 -7.88 6.97 1.87
CA CYS A 73 -7.80 5.66 1.24
C CYS A 73 -9.07 4.84 1.50
N TYR A 74 -9.72 4.31 0.46
CA TYR A 74 -10.79 3.33 0.66
C TYR A 74 -10.26 1.89 0.58
N VAL A 75 -10.89 0.97 1.30
CA VAL A 75 -10.59 -0.47 1.25
C VAL A 75 -11.13 -1.06 -0.05
N GLY A 76 -10.27 -1.68 -0.85
CA GLY A 76 -10.57 -2.15 -2.21
C GLY A 76 -9.59 -1.64 -3.26
N GLY A 77 -10.00 -1.74 -4.52
CA GLY A 77 -9.34 -1.17 -5.69
C GLY A 77 -8.95 -2.20 -6.76
N VAL A 78 -9.13 -3.50 -6.50
CA VAL A 78 -8.82 -4.56 -7.46
C VAL A 78 -9.86 -5.68 -7.48
N THR A 79 -9.94 -6.40 -8.59
CA THR A 79 -10.84 -7.56 -8.76
C THR A 79 -10.53 -8.67 -7.76
N ASN A 80 -11.55 -9.47 -7.42
CA ASN A 80 -11.42 -10.67 -6.57
C ASN A 80 -11.38 -11.98 -7.39
N ASP A 81 -10.94 -11.92 -8.65
CA ASP A 81 -10.87 -13.05 -9.59
C ASP A 81 -9.46 -13.70 -9.64
N GLY A 82 -8.61 -13.40 -8.65
CA GLY A 82 -7.21 -13.83 -8.59
C GLY A 82 -6.27 -13.05 -9.53
N ARG A 83 -6.77 -12.30 -10.51
CA ARG A 83 -5.94 -11.46 -11.39
C ARG A 83 -5.55 -10.13 -10.75
N LEU A 84 -6.34 -9.68 -9.77
CA LEU A 84 -6.15 -8.41 -9.05
C LEU A 84 -6.05 -7.20 -10.01
N ALA A 85 -6.85 -7.20 -11.07
CA ALA A 85 -6.90 -6.10 -12.02
C ALA A 85 -7.52 -4.86 -11.38
N PRO A 86 -7.06 -3.63 -11.70
CA PRO A 86 -7.66 -2.41 -11.17
C PRO A 86 -9.15 -2.29 -11.49
N LYS A 87 -9.97 -2.04 -10.46
CA LYS A 87 -11.43 -1.89 -10.58
C LYS A 87 -11.94 -0.93 -9.50
N ASP A 88 -12.86 -0.03 -9.85
CA ASP A 88 -13.64 0.67 -8.83
C ASP A 88 -14.55 -0.34 -8.12
N THR A 89 -14.26 -0.56 -6.85
CA THR A 89 -14.86 -1.61 -6.00
C THR A 89 -15.52 -1.00 -4.77
N ARG A 90 -15.70 0.31 -4.76
CA ARG A 90 -16.31 1.03 -3.64
C ARG A 90 -17.73 0.55 -3.42
N THR A 91 -18.09 0.29 -2.17
CA THR A 91 -19.48 0.06 -1.77
C THR A 91 -20.27 1.39 -1.80
N PRO A 92 -21.61 1.35 -1.88
CA PRO A 92 -22.42 2.56 -1.74
C PRO A 92 -22.14 3.33 -0.44
N ALA A 93 -21.90 2.62 0.66
CA ALA A 93 -21.55 3.22 1.94
C ALA A 93 -20.20 3.96 1.87
N GLN A 94 -19.19 3.37 1.22
CA GLN A 94 -17.90 4.03 0.96
C GLN A 94 -18.04 5.29 0.11
N VAL A 95 -18.89 5.26 -0.92
CA VAL A 95 -19.13 6.43 -1.78
C VAL A 95 -19.74 7.59 -0.97
N GLU A 96 -20.75 7.31 -0.15
CA GLU A 96 -21.38 8.35 0.70
C GLU A 96 -20.42 8.87 1.78
N ALA A 97 -19.69 7.97 2.45
CA ALA A 97 -18.70 8.34 3.45
C ALA A 97 -17.58 9.19 2.85
N LEU A 98 -17.10 8.84 1.66
CA LEU A 98 -16.07 9.59 0.95
C LEU A 98 -16.56 11.00 0.59
N ARG A 99 -17.78 11.14 0.05
CA ARG A 99 -18.37 12.44 -0.28
C ARG A 99 -18.54 13.31 0.97
N SER A 100 -19.04 12.72 2.06
CA SER A 100 -19.24 13.40 3.35
C SER A 100 -17.92 13.86 3.95
N LEU A 101 -16.91 12.99 3.97
CA LEU A 101 -15.57 13.32 4.47
C LEU A 101 -14.89 14.42 3.63
N VAL A 102 -15.04 14.40 2.30
CA VAL A 102 -14.53 15.47 1.43
C VAL A 102 -15.20 16.81 1.76
N ALA A 103 -16.51 16.82 2.02
CA ALA A 103 -17.22 18.03 2.41
C ALA A 103 -16.76 18.55 3.79
N GLU A 104 -16.67 17.67 4.79
CA GLU A 104 -16.20 17.99 6.14
C GLU A 104 -14.78 18.58 6.12
N LEU A 105 -13.86 17.97 5.37
CA LEU A 105 -12.50 18.46 5.24
C LEU A 105 -12.44 19.79 4.48
N ALA A 106 -13.25 19.96 3.43
CA ALA A 106 -13.32 21.24 2.74
C ALA A 106 -13.79 22.34 3.69
N GLU A 107 -14.80 22.11 4.52
CA GLU A 107 -15.24 23.12 5.48
C GLU A 107 -14.17 23.40 6.55
N THR A 108 -13.66 22.35 7.18
CA THR A 108 -12.66 22.44 8.27
C THR A 108 -11.38 23.13 7.80
N TYR A 109 -10.99 22.92 6.54
CA TYR A 109 -9.78 23.47 5.95
C TYR A 109 -10.11 24.35 4.74
N PRO A 110 -10.33 25.67 4.94
CA PRO A 110 -10.70 26.60 3.88
C PRO A 110 -9.70 26.67 2.71
N GLY A 111 -8.43 26.32 2.96
CA GLY A 111 -7.39 26.27 1.94
C GLY A 111 -7.57 25.15 0.91
N ILE A 112 -8.41 24.14 1.19
CA ILE A 112 -8.67 23.03 0.27
C ILE A 112 -9.47 23.54 -0.93
N MET A 113 -8.85 23.52 -2.11
CA MET A 113 -9.45 23.96 -3.37
C MET A 113 -9.54 22.84 -4.39
N THR A 114 -8.83 21.73 -4.19
CA THR A 114 -8.69 20.69 -5.21
C THR A 114 -8.87 19.29 -4.63
N VAL A 115 -9.53 18.42 -5.39
CA VAL A 115 -9.52 16.97 -5.17
C VAL A 115 -8.85 16.29 -6.36
N LYS A 116 -7.95 15.35 -6.10
CA LYS A 116 -7.26 14.55 -7.12
C LYS A 116 -7.26 13.08 -6.75
N GLY A 117 -7.26 12.20 -7.74
CA GLY A 117 -6.82 10.82 -7.58
C GLY A 117 -5.28 10.76 -7.53
N HIS A 118 -4.72 9.71 -6.93
CA HIS A 118 -3.27 9.47 -6.98
C HIS A 118 -2.74 9.47 -8.44
N ARG A 119 -3.50 8.88 -9.38
CA ARG A 119 -3.16 8.84 -10.81
C ARG A 119 -3.02 10.19 -11.50
N ASP A 120 -3.58 11.27 -10.93
CA ASP A 120 -3.60 12.60 -11.57
C ASP A 120 -2.33 13.40 -11.27
N PHE A 121 -1.38 12.84 -10.52
CA PHE A 121 -0.12 13.50 -10.21
C PHE A 121 0.94 13.25 -11.31
N PRO A 122 1.79 14.24 -11.60
CA PRO A 122 2.85 14.08 -12.60
C PRO A 122 3.75 12.89 -12.30
N ARG A 123 4.10 12.13 -13.34
CA ARG A 123 4.97 10.94 -13.25
C ARG A 123 4.39 9.81 -12.39
N VAL A 124 3.06 9.76 -12.20
CA VAL A 124 2.39 8.63 -11.56
C VAL A 124 1.71 7.75 -12.62
N ALA A 125 2.28 6.58 -12.89
CA ALA A 125 1.68 5.54 -13.73
C ALA A 125 0.95 4.51 -12.86
N LYS A 126 -0.16 4.92 -12.23
CA LYS A 126 -0.99 4.05 -11.38
C LYS A 126 -2.46 4.18 -11.77
N ALA A 127 -3.24 3.12 -11.59
CA ALA A 127 -4.69 3.17 -11.77
C ALA A 127 -5.41 3.80 -10.56
N CYS A 128 -4.80 3.76 -9.37
CA CYS A 128 -5.30 4.29 -8.11
C CYS A 128 -5.83 5.74 -8.28
N PRO A 129 -7.07 6.06 -7.89
CA PRO A 129 -7.97 5.28 -7.01
C PRO A 129 -8.92 4.32 -7.74
N CYS A 130 -8.62 3.95 -8.99
CA CYS A 130 -9.41 3.05 -9.85
C CYS A 130 -10.76 3.62 -10.34
N PHE A 131 -10.99 4.91 -10.12
CA PHE A 131 -12.04 5.73 -10.73
C PHE A 131 -11.50 7.14 -10.99
N ASP A 132 -12.29 8.01 -11.62
CA ASP A 132 -11.91 9.40 -11.86
C ASP A 132 -12.40 10.32 -10.71
N ALA A 133 -11.51 10.57 -9.76
CA ALA A 133 -11.85 11.26 -8.51
C ALA A 133 -12.11 12.76 -8.70
N GLN A 134 -11.42 13.40 -9.63
CA GLN A 134 -11.55 14.84 -9.85
C GLN A 134 -12.97 15.24 -10.32
N PRO A 135 -13.53 14.71 -11.42
CA PRO A 135 -14.89 15.06 -11.84
C PRO A 135 -15.96 14.61 -10.84
N GLU A 136 -15.74 13.52 -10.09
CA GLU A 136 -16.72 13.01 -9.12
C GLU A 136 -16.80 13.89 -7.85
N LEU A 137 -15.65 14.34 -7.33
CA LEU A 137 -15.56 14.95 -5.99
C LEU A 137 -15.23 16.44 -5.99
N GLN A 138 -14.66 17.00 -7.06
CA GLN A 138 -14.43 18.44 -7.17
C GLN A 138 -15.73 19.26 -7.03
N PRO A 139 -16.90 18.82 -7.55
CA PRO A 139 -18.18 19.52 -7.31
C PRO A 139 -18.57 19.61 -5.83
N VAL A 140 -18.17 18.65 -4.99
CA VAL A 140 -18.43 18.67 -3.54
C VAL A 140 -17.66 19.82 -2.90
N VAL A 141 -16.37 19.95 -3.19
CA VAL A 141 -15.54 21.08 -2.69
C VAL A 141 -16.08 22.40 -3.21
N ALA A 142 -16.45 22.48 -4.48
CA ALA A 142 -17.03 23.71 -5.05
C ALA A 142 -18.38 24.08 -4.40
N ALA A 143 -19.20 23.10 -4.02
CA ALA A 143 -20.45 23.33 -3.32
C ALA A 143 -20.23 23.88 -1.90
N VAL A 144 -19.29 23.30 -1.15
CA VAL A 144 -18.90 23.80 0.19
C VAL A 144 -18.34 25.22 0.10
N ARG A 145 -17.46 25.50 -0.86
CA ARG A 145 -16.90 26.85 -1.07
C ARG A 145 -17.95 27.89 -1.45
N ALA A 146 -18.99 27.48 -2.13
CA ALA A 146 -20.13 28.32 -2.46
C ALA A 146 -21.16 28.44 -1.32
N GLY A 147 -20.92 27.82 -0.15
CA GLY A 147 -21.88 27.78 0.96
C GLY A 147 -23.17 27.01 0.64
N ARG A 148 -23.15 26.14 -0.38
CA ARG A 148 -24.32 25.39 -0.87
C ARG A 148 -24.46 23.99 -0.30
N LEU A 149 -23.45 23.51 0.43
CA LEU A 149 -23.47 22.22 1.10
C LEU A 149 -23.19 22.46 2.58
N ALA A 150 -24.22 22.31 3.41
CA ALA A 150 -24.05 22.23 4.85
C ALA A 150 -23.45 20.87 5.21
N PRO A 151 -22.58 20.78 6.23
CA PRO A 151 -22.05 19.51 6.69
C PRO A 151 -23.22 18.67 7.19
N ARG A 152 -23.32 17.44 6.73
CA ARG A 152 -24.07 16.46 7.50
C ARG A 152 -23.22 16.19 8.73
N SER A 153 -23.79 16.34 9.93
CA SER A 153 -23.19 15.76 11.12
C SER A 153 -22.84 14.32 10.78
N ARG A 154 -21.57 13.93 10.91
CA ARG A 154 -21.17 12.53 10.74
C ARG A 154 -22.17 11.71 11.57
N PRO A 155 -22.83 10.68 11.00
CA PRO A 155 -23.55 9.76 11.87
C PRO A 155 -22.56 9.37 12.96
N GLU A 156 -22.97 9.54 14.22
CA GLU A 156 -22.18 9.11 15.36
C GLU A 156 -21.68 7.71 15.03
N PRO A 157 -20.38 7.40 15.23
CA PRO A 157 -19.87 6.07 14.91
C PRO A 157 -20.86 5.09 15.49
N ALA A 158 -21.45 4.23 14.66
CA ALA A 158 -22.33 3.19 15.18
C ALA A 158 -21.61 2.58 16.37
N ASP A 159 -22.31 2.45 17.52
CA ASP A 159 -21.76 1.85 18.75
C ASP A 159 -20.75 0.78 18.35
N PRO A 160 -19.52 0.78 18.89
CA PRO A 160 -18.44 -0.04 18.38
C PRO A 160 -18.95 -1.46 18.19
N ILE A 161 -19.30 -1.79 16.94
CA ILE A 161 -19.68 -3.13 16.57
C ILE A 161 -18.38 -3.87 16.87
N GLU A 162 -18.44 -4.82 17.82
CA GLU A 162 -17.33 -5.74 18.10
C GLU A 162 -16.62 -6.05 16.77
N PRO A 163 -15.28 -5.94 16.70
CA PRO A 163 -14.59 -5.77 15.44
C PRO A 163 -15.13 -6.75 14.40
N ALA A 164 -15.82 -6.23 13.39
CA ALA A 164 -16.33 -7.01 12.26
C ALA A 164 -15.20 -7.72 11.48
N PHE A 165 -13.96 -7.39 11.83
CA PHE A 165 -12.76 -8.08 11.42
C PHE A 165 -12.46 -9.18 12.44
N PRO A 166 -12.41 -10.47 12.04
CA PRO A 166 -11.72 -11.44 12.87
C PRO A 166 -10.34 -10.88 13.21
N PRO A 167 -9.84 -11.05 14.44
CA PRO A 167 -8.52 -10.56 14.82
C PRO A 167 -7.52 -11.01 13.74
N ASP A 168 -6.69 -10.07 13.26
CA ASP A 168 -5.63 -10.40 12.33
C ASP A 168 -4.92 -11.65 12.85
N PRO A 169 -4.63 -12.65 12.00
CA PRO A 169 -3.88 -13.81 12.46
C PRO A 169 -2.61 -13.31 13.15
N GLU A 170 -2.42 -13.75 14.40
CA GLU A 170 -1.26 -13.48 15.24
C GLU A 170 0.03 -13.46 14.38
N PRO A 171 0.95 -12.51 14.59
CA PRO A 171 2.15 -12.31 13.76
C PRO A 171 3.07 -13.54 13.65
N ASN A 172 2.77 -14.61 14.40
CA ASN A 172 3.53 -15.85 14.46
C ASN A 172 2.83 -17.08 13.87
N ALA A 173 1.58 -17.01 13.41
CA ALA A 173 0.91 -18.17 12.79
C ALA A 173 1.58 -18.59 11.46
N GLY A 174 2.19 -17.64 10.75
CA GLY A 174 2.93 -17.87 9.50
C GLY A 174 4.42 -18.17 9.64
N LYS A 175 5.02 -17.98 10.83
CA LYS A 175 6.42 -18.37 11.07
C LYS A 175 6.60 -19.86 11.35
N SER A 176 5.51 -20.59 11.56
CA SER A 176 5.53 -22.05 11.76
C SER A 176 5.71 -22.85 10.45
N LEU A 177 5.37 -22.29 9.29
CA LEU A 177 5.47 -23.02 8.00
C LEU A 177 6.78 -22.81 7.22
N LEU A 178 7.62 -21.87 7.65
CA LEU A 178 8.99 -21.67 7.12
C LEU A 178 10.08 -22.14 8.09
N GLN A 179 9.70 -22.88 9.14
CA GLN A 179 10.58 -23.78 9.87
C GLN A 179 10.30 -25.23 9.50
N SER A 180 10.05 -25.52 8.22
CA SER A 180 10.40 -26.83 7.71
C SER A 180 11.92 -26.90 7.79
N LYS A 181 12.40 -27.73 8.71
CA LYS A 181 13.83 -28.01 8.89
C LYS A 181 14.39 -28.46 7.55
N THR A 182 14.97 -27.55 6.79
CA THR A 182 15.95 -27.91 5.78
C THR A 182 17.11 -28.49 6.58
N ASN A 183 17.18 -29.81 6.60
CA ASN A 183 18.26 -30.56 7.21
C ASN A 183 19.59 -30.01 6.65
N LEU A 184 20.32 -29.23 7.46
CA LEU A 184 21.69 -28.80 7.16
C LEU A 184 22.60 -30.01 6.87
N SER A 185 22.26 -31.20 7.39
CA SER A 185 22.90 -32.48 7.07
C SER A 185 22.64 -32.96 5.63
N ALA A 186 21.49 -32.62 5.02
CA ALA A 186 21.16 -33.01 3.65
C ALA A 186 21.87 -32.11 2.62
N ILE A 187 22.06 -30.82 2.94
CA ILE A 187 22.90 -29.91 2.14
C ILE A 187 24.37 -30.34 2.24
N GLY A 188 24.83 -30.72 3.44
CA GLY A 188 26.16 -31.30 3.64
C GLY A 188 26.41 -32.53 2.76
N ALA A 189 25.48 -33.50 2.77
CA ALA A 189 25.60 -34.72 1.97
C ALA A 189 25.57 -34.48 0.45
N PHE A 190 24.79 -33.49 -0.03
CA PHE A 190 24.75 -33.13 -1.45
C PHE A 190 26.03 -32.41 -1.90
N VAL A 191 26.59 -31.51 -1.07
CA VAL A 191 27.86 -30.85 -1.37
C VAL A 191 29.02 -31.86 -1.35
N THR A 192 29.02 -32.83 -0.44
CA THR A 192 30.05 -33.88 -0.43
C THR A 192 29.95 -34.78 -1.66
N SER A 193 28.76 -35.17 -2.12
CA SER A 193 28.64 -36.04 -3.31
C SER A 193 29.02 -35.34 -4.62
N VAL A 194 28.76 -34.03 -4.74
CA VAL A 194 29.17 -33.22 -5.90
C VAL A 194 30.69 -32.99 -5.90
N VAL A 195 31.31 -32.76 -4.75
CA VAL A 195 32.78 -32.62 -4.66
C VAL A 195 33.50 -33.94 -4.97
N THR A 196 32.99 -35.08 -4.51
CA THR A 196 33.58 -36.40 -4.84
C THR A 196 33.38 -36.78 -6.32
N ALA A 197 32.26 -36.40 -6.94
CA ALA A 197 32.04 -36.59 -8.38
C ALA A 197 32.91 -35.66 -9.26
N LEU A 198 33.34 -34.51 -8.74
CA LEU A 198 34.24 -33.59 -9.45
C LEU A 198 35.71 -33.98 -9.35
N THR A 199 36.10 -34.83 -8.38
CA THR A 199 37.45 -35.41 -8.32
C THR A 199 37.67 -36.59 -9.27
N SER A 200 36.65 -37.04 -10.01
CA SER A 200 36.73 -38.12 -11.01
C SER A 200 36.56 -37.66 -12.46
N LEU A 201 36.63 -36.35 -12.72
CA LEU A 201 36.61 -35.79 -14.08
C LEU A 201 37.93 -35.05 -14.33
N GLU A 202 38.41 -35.14 -15.57
CA GLU A 202 39.65 -34.50 -16.00
C GLU A 202 39.64 -32.99 -15.63
N THR A 203 40.77 -32.51 -15.11
CA THR A 203 40.94 -31.22 -14.41
C THR A 203 40.40 -29.98 -15.13
N TRP A 204 40.14 -30.07 -16.44
CA TRP A 204 39.59 -29.00 -17.27
C TRP A 204 38.09 -28.76 -17.09
N VAL A 205 37.30 -29.80 -16.75
CA VAL A 205 35.85 -29.66 -16.53
C VAL A 205 35.57 -28.93 -15.21
N ALA A 206 36.33 -29.23 -14.16
CA ALA A 206 36.23 -28.55 -12.88
C ALA A 206 36.55 -27.05 -12.99
N ALA A 207 37.58 -26.69 -13.76
CA ALA A 207 37.94 -25.29 -14.02
C ALA A 207 36.81 -24.53 -14.74
N LEU A 208 36.17 -25.16 -15.74
CA LEU A 208 35.06 -24.54 -16.48
C LEU A 208 33.84 -24.27 -15.57
N VAL A 209 33.48 -25.22 -14.71
CA VAL A 209 32.36 -25.05 -13.76
C VAL A 209 32.64 -23.92 -12.76
N ILE A 210 33.87 -23.80 -12.27
CA ILE A 210 34.29 -22.72 -11.36
C ILE A 210 34.18 -21.35 -12.06
N VAL A 211 34.62 -21.25 -13.32
CA VAL A 211 34.54 -20.00 -14.09
C VAL A 211 33.08 -19.58 -14.33
N ILE A 212 32.20 -20.53 -14.66
CA ILE A 212 30.77 -20.27 -14.84
C ILE A 212 30.13 -19.82 -13.52
N ALA A 213 30.41 -20.50 -12.41
CA ALA A 213 29.89 -20.15 -11.10
C ALA A 213 30.36 -18.77 -10.63
N ALA A 214 31.65 -18.44 -10.83
CA ALA A 214 32.21 -17.13 -10.52
C ALA A 214 31.60 -16.02 -11.39
N GLY A 215 31.39 -16.28 -12.69
CA GLY A 215 30.71 -15.35 -13.60
C GLY A 215 29.27 -15.07 -13.18
N PHE A 216 28.53 -16.10 -12.76
CA PHE A 216 27.15 -15.95 -12.27
C PHE A 216 27.09 -15.15 -10.96
N ALA A 217 28.00 -15.41 -10.02
CA ALA A 217 28.12 -14.64 -8.79
C ALA A 217 28.44 -13.16 -9.08
N PHE A 218 29.36 -12.89 -10.01
CA PHE A 218 29.71 -11.53 -10.42
C PHE A 218 28.53 -10.81 -11.09
N TRP A 219 27.76 -11.51 -11.93
CA TRP A 219 26.55 -10.96 -12.55
C TRP A 219 25.49 -10.57 -11.52
N ILE A 220 25.22 -11.42 -10.51
CA ILE A 220 24.30 -11.12 -9.41
C ILE A 220 24.76 -9.90 -8.61
N ILE A 221 26.06 -9.80 -8.29
CA ILE A 221 26.62 -8.66 -7.56
C ILE A 221 26.45 -7.39 -8.39
N ARG A 222 26.75 -7.43 -9.69
CA ARG A 222 26.61 -6.28 -10.59
C ARG A 222 25.15 -5.83 -10.70
N GLU A 223 24.21 -6.75 -10.84
CA GLU A 223 22.79 -6.42 -10.93
C GLU A 223 22.26 -5.79 -9.63
N ARG A 224 22.70 -6.29 -8.47
CA ARG A 224 22.38 -5.69 -7.17
C ARG A 224 22.97 -4.30 -7.01
N MET A 225 24.20 -4.08 -7.47
CA MET A 225 24.84 -2.75 -7.45
C MET A 225 24.15 -1.77 -8.39
N GLN A 226 23.64 -2.20 -9.54
CA GLN A 226 22.84 -1.35 -10.44
C GLN A 226 21.50 -0.97 -9.81
N LYS A 227 20.78 -1.93 -9.21
CA LYS A 227 19.53 -1.65 -8.50
C LYS A 227 19.74 -0.73 -7.29
N ALA A 228 20.84 -0.85 -6.55
CA ALA A 228 21.18 0.06 -5.46
C ALA A 228 21.37 1.51 -5.95
N ARG A 229 22.11 1.70 -7.06
CA ARG A 229 22.29 3.01 -7.70
C ARG A 229 21.00 3.62 -8.23
N GLU A 230 20.09 2.82 -8.78
CA GLU A 230 18.77 3.27 -9.22
C GLU A 230 17.85 3.65 -8.05
N LEU A 231 18.06 3.05 -6.88
CA LEU A 231 17.32 3.34 -5.65
C LEU A 231 17.93 4.48 -4.81
N GLY A 232 19.10 5.01 -5.22
CA GLY A 232 19.78 6.12 -4.52
C GLY A 232 20.34 5.74 -3.15
N VAL A 233 20.74 4.47 -2.95
CA VAL A 233 21.41 3.95 -1.74
C VAL A 233 22.84 3.55 -2.08
#